data_AF-A0A2M7X702-F1
#
_entry.id   AF-A0A2M7X702-F1
#
_cell.length_a   1.000
_cell.length_b   1.000
_cell.length_c   1.000
_cell.angle_alpha   90.00
_cell.angle_beta   90.00
_cell.angle_gamma   90.00
#
_symmetry.space_group_name_H-M   'P 1'
#
loop_
_entity.id
_entity.type
_entity.pdbx_description
1 polymer ?
#
loop_
_entity_poly.entity_id
_entity_poly.type
_entity_poly.pdbx_seq_one_letter_code
_entity_poly.pdbx_strand_id
1 'polypeptide(L)'
;RKLKLGPLIGTRTWGGLIGISGNPGLADGGSVLAATFRFIDTDNHWAVENEGVAPDIEVIDRPEAIAAGHDPTLERAIEELLRQLDAAPPVKVIAPPAPSEFGKN
;
A
#
# COMPACT_ATOMS: atom_id res chain seq x y z
N ARG A 1 1.21 3.64 6.51
CA ARG A 1 1.49 4.63 7.58
C ARG A 1 0.82 4.33 8.92
N LYS A 2 -0.51 4.28 9.04
CA LYS A 2 -1.19 4.09 10.35
C LYS A 2 -0.71 2.85 11.12
N LEU A 3 -0.48 1.74 10.42
CA LEU A 3 0.02 0.50 11.01
C LEU A 3 1.56 0.43 11.15
N LYS A 4 2.29 1.47 10.74
CA LYS A 4 3.76 1.58 10.85
C LYS A 4 4.55 0.37 10.29
N LEU A 5 4.07 -0.23 9.20
CA LEU A 5 4.70 -1.40 8.57
C LEU A 5 5.92 -1.08 7.70
N GLY A 6 6.10 0.20 7.32
CA GLY A 6 7.17 0.64 6.44
C GLY A 6 6.79 1.91 5.67
N PRO A 7 7.75 2.49 4.93
CA PRO A 7 7.51 3.64 4.06
C PRO A 7 6.73 3.24 2.80
N LEU A 8 5.91 4.16 2.29
CA LEU A 8 5.27 4.07 0.98
C LEU A 8 6.19 4.67 -0.09
N ILE A 9 6.39 3.95 -1.20
CA ILE A 9 7.27 4.34 -2.29
C ILE A 9 6.46 4.36 -3.58
N GLY A 10 6.63 5.40 -4.42
CA GLY A 10 5.94 5.53 -5.71
C GLY A 10 5.32 6.91 -5.88
N THR A 11 4.14 7.00 -6.49
CA THR A 11 3.39 8.25 -6.67
C THR A 11 2.13 8.30 -5.81
N ARG A 12 1.54 9.49 -5.69
CA ARG A 12 0.23 9.69 -5.06
C ARG A 12 -0.82 8.79 -5.72
N THR A 13 -1.64 8.12 -4.91
CA THR A 13 -2.76 7.30 -5.41
C THR A 13 -3.88 8.17 -5.98
N TRP A 14 -4.77 7.57 -6.79
CA TRP A 14 -5.85 8.29 -7.50
C TRP A 14 -6.79 9.09 -6.58
N GLY A 15 -7.14 8.56 -5.41
CA GLY A 15 -8.00 9.27 -4.45
C GLY A 15 -9.50 9.21 -4.74
N GLY A 16 -10.00 8.19 -5.47
CA GLY A 16 -11.44 7.92 -5.57
C GLY A 16 -11.88 6.89 -4.54
N LEU A 17 -12.42 7.36 -3.41
CA LEU A 17 -12.98 6.54 -2.33
C LEU A 17 -14.47 6.80 -2.09
N ILE A 18 -15.16 7.59 -2.93
CA ILE A 18 -16.62 7.54 -2.99
C ILE A 18 -17.03 6.27 -3.72
N GLY A 19 -17.54 5.31 -2.96
CA GLY A 19 -17.97 4.03 -3.47
C GLY A 19 -19.30 4.11 -4.22
N ILE A 20 -19.50 3.17 -5.13
CA ILE A 20 -20.66 3.08 -6.01
C ILE A 20 -21.51 1.90 -5.55
N SER A 21 -22.76 2.15 -5.17
CA SER A 21 -23.71 1.08 -4.82
C SER A 21 -25.15 1.51 -5.10
N GLY A 22 -25.97 0.56 -5.59
CA GLY A 22 -27.42 0.73 -5.73
C GLY A 22 -27.88 1.55 -6.93
N ASN A 23 -27.04 1.73 -7.95
CA ASN A 23 -27.44 2.53 -9.11
C ASN A 23 -28.45 1.82 -10.02
N PRO A 24 -29.47 2.54 -10.51
CA PRO A 24 -30.46 1.98 -11.42
C PRO A 24 -29.88 1.74 -12.82
N GLY A 25 -30.41 0.71 -13.49
CA GLY A 25 -30.26 0.55 -14.94
C GLY A 25 -31.16 1.50 -15.71
N LEU A 26 -30.78 1.80 -16.95
CA LEU A 26 -31.54 2.62 -17.89
C LEU A 26 -32.35 1.74 -18.85
N ALA A 27 -33.39 2.31 -19.45
CA ALA A 27 -34.34 1.58 -20.31
C ALA A 27 -33.71 1.04 -21.61
N ASP A 28 -32.56 1.59 -22.02
CA ASP A 28 -31.78 1.18 -23.19
C ASP A 28 -30.70 0.13 -22.84
N GLY A 29 -30.65 -0.34 -21.59
CA GLY A 29 -29.64 -1.27 -21.10
C GLY A 29 -28.35 -0.61 -20.59
N GLY A 30 -28.26 0.72 -20.62
CA GLY A 30 -27.17 1.46 -19.97
C GLY A 30 -27.27 1.45 -18.44
N SER A 31 -26.26 2.00 -17.77
CA SER A 31 -26.27 2.19 -16.31
C SER A 31 -25.69 3.55 -15.93
N VAL A 32 -26.17 4.09 -14.80
CA VAL A 32 -25.55 5.26 -14.17
C VAL A 32 -24.59 4.78 -13.10
N LEU A 33 -23.44 5.43 -12.97
CA LEU A 33 -22.50 5.18 -11.89
C LEU A 33 -22.42 6.43 -11.03
N ALA A 34 -23.42 6.61 -10.16
CA ALA A 34 -23.36 7.62 -9.12
C ALA A 34 -22.65 7.04 -7.89
N ALA A 35 -21.81 7.86 -7.29
CA ALA A 35 -21.06 7.51 -6.10
C ALA A 35 -21.92 7.83 -4.86
N THR A 36 -22.19 6.84 -4.01
CA THR A 36 -23.30 6.88 -3.02
C THR A 36 -22.85 6.82 -1.56
N PHE A 37 -21.60 6.49 -1.27
CA PHE A 37 -21.09 6.48 0.11
C PHE A 37 -19.63 6.90 0.18
N ARG A 38 -19.27 7.59 1.27
CA ARG A 38 -17.98 8.25 1.44
C ARG A 38 -17.14 7.58 2.53
N PHE A 39 -15.82 7.67 2.39
CA PHE A 39 -14.86 7.20 3.39
C PHE A 39 -14.61 8.25 4.47
N ILE A 40 -14.54 7.81 5.73
CA ILE A 40 -14.13 8.59 6.89
C ILE A 40 -12.93 7.89 7.52
N ASP A 41 -11.94 8.66 7.97
CA ASP A 41 -10.80 8.09 8.69
C ASP A 41 -11.13 7.67 10.14
N THR A 42 -10.12 7.21 10.88
CA THR A 42 -10.28 6.78 12.28
C THR A 42 -10.51 7.94 13.26
N ASP A 43 -10.35 9.17 12.79
CA ASP A 43 -10.42 10.41 13.57
C ASP A 43 -11.69 11.20 13.22
N ASN A 44 -12.63 10.56 12.52
CA ASN A 44 -13.92 11.10 12.06
C ASN A 44 -13.82 12.26 11.05
N HIS A 45 -12.74 12.33 10.26
CA HIS A 45 -12.62 13.28 9.16
C HIS A 45 -12.98 12.64 7.82
N TRP A 46 -13.65 13.41 6.95
CA TRP A 46 -13.71 13.07 5.52
C TRP A 46 -12.28 13.07 4.97
N ALA A 47 -11.87 11.96 4.37
CA ALA A 47 -10.48 11.75 4.01
C ALA A 47 -10.31 11.11 2.63
N VAL A 48 -9.15 11.35 2.02
CA VAL A 48 -8.60 10.70 0.82
C VAL A 48 -9.32 10.99 -0.50
N GLU A 49 -10.61 11.34 -0.49
CA GLU A 49 -11.35 11.72 -1.71
C GLU A 49 -10.76 12.97 -2.37
N ASN A 50 -10.48 12.90 -3.69
CA ASN A 50 -9.81 13.93 -4.50
C ASN A 50 -8.37 14.31 -4.09
N GLU A 51 -7.85 13.75 -3.00
CA GLU A 51 -6.48 14.03 -2.53
C GLU A 51 -5.55 12.83 -2.71
N GLY A 52 -6.10 11.61 -2.66
CA GLY A 52 -5.31 10.38 -2.66
C GLY A 52 -4.44 10.24 -1.42
N VAL A 53 -3.51 9.29 -1.48
CA VAL A 53 -2.50 9.07 -0.44
C VAL A 53 -1.14 9.38 -1.03
N ALA A 54 -0.45 10.38 -0.48
CA ALA A 54 0.92 10.73 -0.88
C ALA A 54 1.94 9.69 -0.36
N PRO A 55 2.97 9.35 -1.15
CA PRO A 55 4.03 8.45 -0.74
C PRO A 55 4.90 9.06 0.38
N ASP A 56 5.71 8.24 1.04
CA ASP A 56 6.82 8.69 1.90
C ASP A 56 8.06 9.03 1.05
N ILE A 57 8.29 8.26 -0.02
CA ILE A 57 9.36 8.46 -0.98
C ILE A 57 8.71 8.57 -2.36
N GLU A 58 8.72 9.78 -2.92
CA GLU A 58 8.19 10.00 -4.27
C GLU A 58 9.15 9.45 -5.32
N VAL A 59 8.60 8.65 -6.24
CA VAL A 59 9.32 8.13 -7.40
C VAL A 59 8.44 8.32 -8.62
N ILE A 60 9.01 8.89 -9.68
CA ILE A 60 8.31 9.13 -10.94
C ILE A 60 8.79 8.12 -11.98
N ASP A 61 7.85 7.36 -12.53
CA ASP A 61 8.10 6.47 -13.65
C ASP A 61 8.25 7.29 -14.94
N ARG A 62 9.49 7.72 -15.21
CA ARG A 62 9.82 8.50 -16.41
C ARG A 62 9.60 7.64 -17.67
N PRO A 63 8.85 8.11 -18.68
CA PRO A 63 8.53 7.31 -19.86
C PRO A 63 9.75 6.70 -20.55
N GLU A 64 10.86 7.44 -20.65
CA GLU A 64 12.11 6.97 -21.25
C GLU A 64 12.80 5.86 -20.46
N ALA A 65 12.70 5.88 -19.13
CA ALA A 65 13.28 4.85 -18.27
C ALA A 65 12.46 3.56 -18.39
N ILE A 66 11.13 3.67 -18.32
CA ILE A 66 10.21 2.54 -18.52
C ILE A 66 10.40 1.94 -19.92
N ALA A 67 10.52 2.78 -20.96
CA ALA A 67 10.75 2.33 -22.32
C ALA A 67 12.10 1.61 -22.50
N ALA A 68 13.10 1.96 -21.70
CA ALA A 68 14.39 1.27 -21.64
C ALA A 68 14.37 -0.02 -20.80
N GLY A 69 13.21 -0.39 -20.22
CA GLY A 69 13.02 -1.60 -19.42
C GLY A 69 13.35 -1.44 -17.93
N HIS A 70 13.55 -0.22 -17.45
CA HIS A 70 13.73 0.06 -16.03
C HIS A 70 12.39 0.11 -15.28
N ASP A 71 12.44 -0.16 -13.98
CA ASP A 71 11.34 0.06 -13.04
C ASP A 71 11.86 0.94 -11.88
N PRO A 72 11.78 2.27 -12.02
CA PRO A 72 12.33 3.20 -11.03
C PRO A 72 11.76 2.99 -9.63
N THR A 73 10.48 2.65 -9.53
CA THR A 73 9.81 2.43 -8.25
C THR A 73 10.34 1.18 -7.56
N LEU A 74 10.47 0.07 -8.28
CA LEU A 74 11.02 -1.18 -7.75
C LEU A 74 12.52 -1.03 -7.40
N GLU A 75 13.30 -0.44 -8.29
CA GLU A 75 14.73 -0.19 -8.09
C GLU A 75 14.97 0.64 -6.83
N ARG A 76 14.19 1.72 -6.64
CA ARG A 76 14.28 2.56 -5.43
C ARG A 76 13.87 1.80 -4.17
N ALA A 77 12.85 0.95 -4.26
CA ALA A 77 12.41 0.13 -3.13
C ALA A 77 13.50 -0.86 -2.69
N ILE A 78 14.18 -1.50 -3.66
CA ILE A 78 15.30 -2.41 -3.38
C ILE A 78 16.45 -1.65 -2.72
N GLU A 79 16.84 -0.50 -3.28
CA GLU A 79 17.91 0.33 -2.72
C GLU A 79 17.62 0.71 -1.26
N GLU A 80 16.40 1.16 -0.97
CA GLU A 80 16.01 1.57 0.37
C GLU A 80 15.96 0.39 1.35
N LEU A 81 15.49 -0.78 0.91
CA LEU A 81 15.48 -2.00 1.73
C LEU A 81 16.90 -2.47 2.06
N LEU A 82 17.82 -2.47 1.09
CA LEU A 82 19.21 -2.82 1.31
C LEU A 82 19.88 -1.85 2.29
N ARG A 83 19.64 -0.54 2.12
CA ARG A 83 20.13 0.49 3.06
C ARG A 83 19.62 0.27 4.49
N GLN A 84 18.36 -0.11 4.65
CA GLN A 84 17.77 -0.40 5.97
C GLN A 84 18.32 -1.68 6.58
N LEU A 85 18.54 -2.72 5.78
CA LEU A 85 19.16 -3.98 6.21
C LEU A 85 20.58 -3.77 6.74
N ASP A 86 21.38 -2.94 6.05
CA ASP A 86 22.74 -2.62 6.48
C ASP A 86 22.77 -1.80 7.78
N ALA A 87 21.82 -0.86 7.92
CA ALA A 87 21.72 -0.01 9.12
C ALA A 87 21.17 -0.74 10.35
N ALA A 88 20.27 -1.71 10.15
CA ALA A 88 19.60 -2.45 11.21
C ALA A 88 19.44 -3.93 10.80
N PRO A 89 20.52 -4.73 10.91
CA PRO A 89 20.47 -6.13 10.54
C PRO A 89 19.44 -6.89 11.41
N PRO A 90 18.62 -7.78 10.80
CA PRO A 90 17.58 -8.48 11.52
C PRO A 90 18.19 -9.35 12.63
N VAL A 91 17.55 -9.34 13.80
CA VAL A 91 17.95 -10.19 14.91
C VAL A 91 17.70 -11.64 14.50
N LYS A 92 18.78 -12.44 14.45
CA LYS A 92 18.68 -13.86 14.17
C LYS A 92 17.89 -14.53 15.30
N VAL A 93 16.70 -15.03 14.99
CA VAL A 93 15.91 -15.80 15.96
C VAL A 93 16.62 -17.12 16.19
N ILE A 94 17.26 -17.25 17.34
CA ILE A 94 17.83 -18.53 17.79
C ILE A 94 16.67 -19.30 18.41
N ALA A 95 16.24 -20.37 17.75
CA ALA A 95 15.27 -21.27 18.35
C ALA A 95 15.86 -21.85 19.65
N PRO A 96 15.12 -21.85 20.77
CA PRO A 96 15.57 -22.55 21.96
C PRO A 96 15.78 -24.04 21.64
N PRO A 97 16.69 -24.73 22.35
CA PRO A 97 16.87 -26.17 22.17
C PRO A 97 15.54 -26.89 22.34
N ALA A 98 15.32 -27.92 21.51
CA ALA A 98 14.10 -28.72 21.57
C ALA A 98 13.88 -29.24 23.00
N PRO A 99 12.64 -29.24 23.51
CA PRO A 99 12.34 -29.79 24.84
C PRO A 99 12.87 -31.22 24.96
N SER A 100 13.64 -31.51 25.99
CA SER A 100 14.17 -32.85 26.27
C SER A 100 13.22 -33.71 27.11
N GLU A 101 12.22 -33.08 27.76
CA GLU A 101 11.18 -33.80 28.50
C GLU A 101 9.86 -33.74 27.71
N PHE A 102 9.46 -34.88 27.17
CA PHE A 102 8.12 -35.10 26.62
C PHE A 102 7.29 -35.87 27.66
N GLY A 103 6.14 -35.31 28.06
CA GLY A 103 5.05 -35.97 28.80
C GLY A 103 5.48 -37.01 29.84
N LYS A 104 5.65 -36.60 31.09
CA LYS A 104 5.55 -37.54 32.22
C LYS A 104 4.06 -37.86 32.40
N ASN A 105 3.68 -39.11 32.10
CA ASN A 105 2.39 -39.67 32.50
C ASN A 105 2.26 -39.70 34.03
#